data_AF-A0A6A6FBY2-F1
#
_entry.id   AF-A0A6A6FBY2-F1
#
_cell.length_a   1.000
_cell.length_b   1.000
_cell.length_c   1.000
_cell.angle_alpha   90.00
_cell.angle_beta   90.00
_cell.angle_gamma   90.00
#
_symmetry.space_group_name_H-M   'P 1'
#
loop_
_entity.id
_entity.type
_entity.pdbx_description
1 polymer ?
#
loop_
_entity_poly.entity_id
_entity_poly.type
_entity_poly.pdbx_seq_one_letter_code
_entity_poly.pdbx_strand_id
1 'polypeptide(L)' 'ASLRRTVRIEDHPVTPLKFPHALCEDDWIDDQFLPKGTVVIVNAWGSHNDPQ' A
#
# COMPACT_ATOMS: atom_id res chain seq x y z
N ALA A 1 20.35 4.14 -30.22
CA ALA A 1 20.24 3.06 -29.22
C ALA A 1 19.35 3.55 -28.09
N SER A 2 18.11 3.04 -28.05
CA SER A 2 17.09 3.47 -27.09
C SER A 2 17.43 2.96 -25.70
N LEU A 3 17.80 3.88 -24.80
CA LEU A 3 18.01 3.61 -23.38
C LEU A 3 16.65 3.26 -22.76
N ARG A 4 16.39 1.97 -22.56
CA ARG A 4 15.28 1.50 -21.72
C ARG A 4 15.57 2.00 -20.30
N ARG A 5 14.88 3.07 -19.89
CA ARG A 5 14.79 3.45 -18.48
C ARG A 5 13.98 2.37 -17.79
N THR A 6 14.68 1.37 -17.25
CA THR A 6 14.08 0.41 -16.33
C THR A 6 13.56 1.20 -15.13
N VAL A 7 12.25 1.23 -14.93
CA VAL A 7 11.68 1.71 -13.67
C VAL A 7 12.28 0.86 -12.58
N ARG A 8 13.12 1.46 -11.73
CA ARG A 8 13.62 0.82 -10.53
C ARG A 8 12.46 0.73 -9.55
N ILE A 9 11.88 -0.47 -9.51
CA ILE A 9 10.72 -0.84 -8.70
C ILE A 9 10.98 -0.75 -7.19
N GLU A 10 12.24 -0.73 -6.78
CA GLU A 10 12.64 -0.57 -5.37
C GLU A 10 12.30 0.83 -4.82
N ASP A 11 12.50 1.89 -5.61
CA ASP A 11 12.30 3.28 -5.15
C ASP A 11 10.93 3.85 -5.57
N HIS A 12 10.32 3.24 -6.60
CA HIS A 12 9.09 3.72 -7.23
C HIS A 12 8.14 2.56 -7.52
N PRO A 13 7.23 2.19 -6.59
CA PRO A 13 6.24 1.18 -6.85
C PRO A 13 5.40 1.58 -8.08
N VAL A 14 5.11 0.61 -8.96
CA VAL A 14 4.36 0.83 -10.21
C VAL A 14 2.98 1.43 -9.95
N THR A 15 2.41 1.18 -8.76
CA THR A 15 1.15 1.76 -8.31
C THR A 15 1.33 2.36 -6.92
N PRO A 16 0.95 3.64 -6.71
CA PRO A 16 1.09 4.30 -5.40
C PRO A 16 0.14 3.72 -4.34
N LEU A 17 -0.98 3.13 -4.77
CA LEU A 17 -2.00 2.53 -3.91
C LEU A 17 -2.12 1.04 -4.23
N LYS A 18 -2.26 0.20 -3.19
CA LYS A 18 -2.62 -1.22 -3.37
C LYS A 18 -4.12 -1.37 -3.64
N PHE A 19 -4.51 -2.55 -4.11
CA PHE A 19 -5.91 -2.87 -4.34
C PHE A 19 -6.73 -2.74 -3.04
N PRO A 20 -7.99 -2.29 -3.13
CA PRO A 20 -8.87 -2.25 -1.99
C PRO A 20 -9.15 -3.68 -1.51
N HIS A 21 -8.88 -3.94 -0.24
CA HIS A 21 -9.22 -5.19 0.42
C HIS A 21 -10.33 -4.95 1.44
N ALA A 22 -11.25 -5.89 1.59
CA ALA A 22 -12.29 -5.82 2.60
C ALA A 22 -11.91 -6.70 3.81
N LEU A 23 -12.15 -6.20 5.01
CA LEU A 23 -11.91 -6.94 6.24
C LEU A 23 -12.90 -8.11 6.38
N CYS A 24 -12.40 -9.32 6.61
CA CYS A 24 -13.23 -10.52 6.77
C CYS A 24 -13.85 -10.65 8.17
N GLU A 25 -13.23 -10.04 9.17
CA GLU A 25 -13.56 -10.10 10.60
C GLU A 25 -13.35 -8.71 11.22
N ASP A 26 -13.86 -8.48 12.43
CA ASP A 26 -13.62 -7.25 13.18
C ASP A 26 -12.20 -7.26 13.75
N ASP A 27 -11.45 -6.17 13.58
CA ASP A 27 -10.04 -6.10 14.00
C ASP A 27 -9.70 -4.73 14.62
N TRP A 28 -8.58 -4.67 15.35
CA TRP A 28 -8.07 -3.47 15.98
C TRP A 28 -6.69 -3.13 15.41
N ILE A 29 -6.55 -1.94 14.83
CA ILE A 29 -5.28 -1.44 14.29
C ILE A 29 -5.01 -0.05 14.90
N ASP A 30 -3.84 0.14 15.51
CA ASP A 30 -3.41 1.42 16.11
C ASP A 30 -4.48 2.10 16.97
N ASP A 31 -5.06 1.33 17.91
CA ASP A 31 -6.14 1.72 18.82
C ASP A 31 -7.47 2.13 18.13
N GLN A 32 -7.60 1.88 16.83
CA GLN A 32 -8.83 2.08 16.07
C GLN A 32 -9.55 0.75 15.84
N PHE A 33 -10.86 0.75 16.10
CA PHE A 33 -11.72 -0.39 15.84
C PHE A 33 -12.21 -0.37 14.38
N LEU A 34 -11.88 -1.42 13.62
CA LEU A 34 -12.34 -1.61 12.25
C LEU A 34 -13.40 -2.72 12.20
N PRO A 35 -14.66 -2.40 11.86
CA PRO A 35 -15.68 -3.41 11.71
C PRO A 35 -15.46 -4.23 10.43
N LYS A 36 -15.99 -5.45 10.43
CA LYS A 36 -16.04 -6.35 9.28
C LYS A 36 -16.66 -5.65 8.07
N GLY A 37 -16.03 -5.85 6.91
CA GLY A 37 -16.43 -5.21 5.66
C GLY A 37 -15.83 -3.81 5.43
N THR A 38 -15.00 -3.31 6.35
CA THR A 38 -14.24 -2.08 6.12
C THR A 38 -13.28 -2.26 4.94
N VAL A 39 -13.27 -1.28 4.02
CA VAL A 39 -12.36 -1.27 2.88
C VAL A 39 -11.04 -0.65 3.32
N VAL A 40 -9.98 -1.45 3.29
CA VAL A 40 -8.61 -1.05 3.61
C VAL A 40 -7.85 -0.81 2.30
N ILE A 41 -7.24 0.36 2.19
CA ILE A 41 -6.37 0.73 1.07
C ILE A 41 -4.99 1.03 1.65
N VAL A 42 -4.00 0.22 1.27
CA VAL A 42 -2.63 0.40 1.74
C VAL A 42 -1.89 1.39 0.84
N ASN A 43 -1.31 2.41 1.47
CA ASN A 43 -0.44 3.37 0.79
C ASN A 43 0.94 2.72 0.53
N ALA A 44 1.13 2.19 -0.66
CA ALA A 44 2.38 1.54 -1.04
C ALA A 44 3.54 2.54 -1.15
N TRP A 45 3.28 3.77 -1.60
CA TRP A 45 4.30 4.82 -1.72
C TRP A 45 4.80 5.26 -0.34
N GLY A 46 3.89 5.51 0.60
CA GLY A 46 4.23 5.89 1.97
C GLY A 46 5.09 4.84 2.68
N SER A 47 4.78 3.55 2.51
CA SER A 47 5.58 2.47 3.09
C SER A 47 6.98 2.32 2.48
N HIS A 48 7.21 2.73 1.23
CA HIS A 48 8.54 2.65 0.59
C HIS A 48 9.40 3.89 0.81
N ASN A 49 8.79 5.03 1.12
CA ASN A 49 9.49 6.29 1.38
C ASN A 49 9.56 6.62 2.88
N ASP A 50 9.25 5.65 3.73
CA ASP A 50 9.40 5.79 5.16
C ASP A 50 10.90 5.74 5.51
N PRO A 51 11.48 6.79 6.12
CA PRO A 51 12.91 6.85 6.44
C PRO A 51 13.31 6.00 7.66
N GLN A 52 12.41 5.16 8.19
CA GLN A 52 12.64 4.28 9.34
C GLN A 52 13.51 3.06 9.01
#